data_AF-A0A4Q4UFN0-F1
#
_entry.id   AF-A0A4Q4UFN0-F1
#
_cell.length_a   1.000
_cell.length_b   1.000
_cell.length_c   1.000
_cell.angle_alpha   90.00
_cell.angle_beta   90.00
_cell.angle_gamma   90.00
#
_symmetry.space_group_name_H-M   'P 1'
#
loop_
_entity.id
_entity.type
_entity.pdbx_description
1 polymer ?
#
loop_
_entity_poly.entity_id
_entity_poly.type
_entity_poly.pdbx_seq_one_letter_code
_entity_poly.pdbx_strand_id
1 'polypeptide(L)'
;MTRFPRTRRIGPTRYEGRQHEPLARQDGIVDYLRQRRASATFYEHPAIDGLTIYGLQEAIVSGTVNHIESDREVPGADIQAAAEGITCLSFPTTDELTKHMTRLRAQYCATMSPYSLCIYQFKGYGAAYLRSQKMPPQSISQIIIQVAVRRHFGYNPMSLDVVGLRQFLHGRIKTFNVQRAEVAIGAAERKRLLSGAVKTQARFVTLTARGRSWTRHLMALKEVLEVLEAWKELSALGKRPGVR
;
A
#
# COMPACT_ATOMS: atom_id res chain seq x y z
N MET A 1 42.22 2.16 -13.94
CA MET A 1 41.62 3.20 -13.07
C MET A 1 40.68 4.03 -13.91
N THR A 2 39.39 3.75 -13.89
CA THR A 2 38.40 4.43 -14.74
C THR A 2 37.42 5.16 -13.83
N ARG A 3 37.47 6.49 -13.84
CA ARG A 3 36.63 7.36 -12.99
C ARG A 3 35.18 7.31 -13.50
N PHE A 4 34.26 6.93 -12.62
CA PHE A 4 32.82 7.11 -12.86
C PHE A 4 32.46 8.61 -12.81
N PRO A 5 31.57 9.10 -13.69
CA PRO A 5 31.11 10.48 -13.62
C PRO A 5 30.21 10.69 -12.40
N ARG A 6 30.44 11.79 -11.68
CA ARG A 6 29.61 12.24 -10.55
C ARG A 6 28.16 12.43 -11.01
N THR A 7 27.24 11.68 -10.41
CA THR A 7 25.81 11.89 -10.57
C THR A 7 25.42 13.26 -10.03
N ARG A 8 24.76 14.08 -10.85
CA ARG A 8 24.10 15.32 -10.41
C ARG A 8 23.12 14.97 -9.29
N ARG A 9 23.26 15.61 -8.12
CA ARG A 9 22.20 15.65 -7.10
C ARG A 9 21.00 16.35 -7.72
N ILE A 10 19.98 15.59 -8.09
CA ILE A 10 18.64 16.13 -8.31
C ILE A 10 18.03 16.26 -6.91
N GLY A 11 17.81 17.50 -6.47
CA GLY A 11 17.19 17.78 -5.17
C GLY A 11 15.77 17.22 -5.11
N PRO A 12 15.22 16.99 -3.90
CA PRO A 12 13.85 16.53 -3.75
C PRO A 12 12.88 17.56 -4.30
N THR A 13 12.04 17.16 -5.26
CA THR A 13 10.88 17.95 -5.67
C THR A 13 9.89 17.94 -4.51
N ARG A 14 9.82 19.05 -3.77
CA ARG A 14 8.91 19.23 -2.64
C ARG A 14 7.48 19.31 -3.20
N TYR A 15 6.64 18.34 -2.87
CA TYR A 15 5.21 18.46 -3.15
C TYR A 15 4.63 19.45 -2.12
N GLU A 16 4.38 20.68 -2.54
CA GLU A 16 3.67 21.66 -1.72
C GLU A 16 2.19 21.25 -1.65
N GLY A 17 1.80 20.59 -0.56
CA GLY A 17 0.42 20.28 -0.26
C GLY A 17 -0.37 21.57 -0.09
N ARG A 18 -1.07 21.99 -1.16
CA ARG A 18 -2.09 23.04 -1.06
C ARG A 18 -3.29 22.48 -0.28
N GLN A 19 -3.77 23.26 0.68
CA GLN A 19 -5.01 22.94 1.41
C GLN A 19 -6.16 22.86 0.40
N HIS A 20 -6.72 21.67 0.22
CA HIS A 20 -7.87 21.44 -0.64
C HIS A 20 -9.05 20.97 0.20
N GLU A 21 -10.23 21.50 -0.15
CA GLU A 21 -11.53 21.09 0.38
C GLU A 21 -11.72 19.57 0.27
N PRO A 22 -12.31 18.91 1.28
CA PRO A 22 -12.51 17.47 1.25
C PRO A 22 -13.65 17.14 0.27
N LEU A 23 -13.29 16.83 -0.98
CA LEU A 23 -14.19 16.22 -1.97
C LEU A 23 -14.24 14.68 -1.86
N ALA A 24 -13.39 14.09 -1.02
CA ALA A 24 -13.33 12.64 -0.82
C ALA A 24 -14.27 12.22 0.33
N ARG A 25 -15.04 11.15 0.10
CA ARG A 25 -15.81 10.46 1.13
C ARG A 25 -14.96 9.29 1.62
N GLN A 26 -14.39 9.44 2.81
CA GLN A 26 -13.58 8.38 3.41
C GLN A 26 -14.39 7.11 3.69
N ASP A 27 -15.72 7.17 3.84
CA ASP A 27 -16.53 5.96 3.99
C ASP A 27 -16.90 5.28 2.65
N GLY A 28 -16.50 5.87 1.52
CA GLY A 28 -16.65 5.27 0.19
C GLY A 28 -15.61 4.18 -0.05
N ILE A 29 -16.03 3.03 -0.56
CA ILE A 29 -15.12 1.89 -0.79
C ILE A 29 -14.00 2.27 -1.78
N VAL A 30 -14.32 3.01 -2.85
CA VAL A 30 -13.38 3.56 -3.83
C VAL A 30 -13.86 4.93 -4.28
N ASP A 31 -12.97 5.92 -4.19
CA ASP A 31 -13.18 7.28 -4.68
C ASP A 31 -12.19 7.57 -5.82
N TYR A 32 -12.69 8.09 -6.94
CA TYR A 32 -11.88 8.55 -8.05
C TYR A 32 -11.85 10.07 -8.08
N LEU A 33 -10.65 10.65 -7.96
CA LEU A 33 -10.45 12.09 -8.08
C LEU A 33 -9.74 12.41 -9.40
N ARG A 34 -10.31 13.33 -10.15
CA ARG A 34 -9.68 13.91 -11.35
C ARG A 34 -9.52 15.41 -11.14
N GLN A 35 -8.29 15.90 -11.19
CA GLN A 35 -8.00 17.33 -11.15
C GLN A 35 -7.03 17.70 -12.28
N ARG A 36 -7.53 18.50 -13.22
CA ARG A 36 -6.80 18.88 -14.45
C ARG A 36 -6.30 17.65 -15.23
N ARG A 37 -4.98 17.37 -15.16
CA ARG A 37 -4.27 16.28 -15.83
C ARG A 37 -3.82 15.16 -14.89
N ALA A 38 -4.16 15.24 -13.61
CA ALA A 38 -3.85 14.19 -12.64
C ALA A 38 -5.14 13.45 -12.25
N SER A 39 -5.02 12.13 -12.14
CA SER A 39 -6.04 11.26 -11.57
C SER A 39 -5.47 10.51 -10.39
N ALA A 40 -6.32 10.23 -9.40
CA ALA A 40 -5.96 9.48 -8.21
C ALA A 40 -7.13 8.59 -7.77
N THR A 41 -6.81 7.48 -7.13
CA THR A 41 -7.78 6.58 -6.51
C THR A 41 -7.52 6.54 -5.02
N PHE A 42 -8.56 6.83 -4.23
CA PHE A 42 -8.58 6.62 -2.79
C PHE A 42 -9.47 5.42 -2.53
N TYR A 43 -9.14 4.61 -1.53
CA TYR A 43 -9.93 3.42 -1.21
C TYR A 43 -9.79 3.05 0.26
N GLU A 44 -10.82 2.43 0.80
CA GLU A 44 -10.84 1.97 2.17
C GLU A 44 -10.12 0.64 2.33
N HIS A 45 -8.97 0.69 3.02
CA HIS A 45 -8.10 -0.46 3.26
C HIS A 45 -8.77 -1.59 4.07
N PRO A 46 -9.75 -1.35 4.97
CA PRO A 46 -10.47 -2.44 5.64
C PRO A 46 -11.23 -3.33 4.65
N ALA A 47 -11.82 -2.77 3.60
CA ALA A 47 -12.62 -3.50 2.62
C ALA A 47 -11.76 -4.16 1.53
N ILE A 48 -10.78 -3.43 1.00
CA ILE A 48 -10.03 -3.83 -0.20
C ILE A 48 -8.52 -3.73 0.04
N ASP A 49 -7.74 -4.65 -0.54
CA ASP A 49 -6.28 -4.58 -0.54
C ASP A 49 -5.71 -3.92 -1.81
N GLY A 50 -4.48 -3.39 -1.69
CA GLY A 50 -3.85 -2.64 -2.79
C GLY A 50 -3.63 -3.45 -4.08
N LEU A 51 -3.54 -4.79 -4.00
CA LEU A 51 -3.42 -5.61 -5.19
C LEU A 51 -4.74 -5.64 -5.99
N THR A 52 -5.90 -5.38 -5.36
CA THR A 52 -7.21 -5.39 -6.03
C THR A 52 -7.38 -4.07 -6.76
N ILE A 53 -7.02 -2.98 -6.08
CA ILE A 53 -6.98 -1.64 -6.65
C ILE A 53 -6.00 -1.58 -7.82
N TYR A 54 -4.83 -2.23 -7.70
CA TYR A 54 -3.90 -2.34 -8.83
C TYR A 54 -4.55 -3.01 -10.05
N GLY A 55 -5.25 -4.14 -9.86
CA GLY A 55 -5.95 -4.82 -10.96
C GLY A 55 -7.04 -3.97 -11.59
N LEU A 56 -7.81 -3.24 -10.77
CA LEU A 56 -8.81 -2.28 -11.23
C LEU A 56 -8.17 -1.15 -12.04
N GLN A 57 -7.07 -0.58 -11.55
CA GLN A 57 -6.34 0.48 -12.24
C GLN A 57 -5.78 0.01 -13.57
N GLU A 58 -5.21 -1.19 -13.64
CA GLU A 58 -4.75 -1.78 -14.91
C GLU A 58 -5.91 -1.96 -15.91
N ALA A 59 -7.08 -2.41 -15.45
CA ALA A 59 -8.25 -2.54 -16.30
C ALA A 59 -8.75 -1.18 -16.83
N ILE A 60 -8.81 -0.16 -15.96
CA ILE A 60 -9.17 1.21 -16.34
C ILE A 60 -8.16 1.77 -17.34
N VAL A 61 -6.87 1.66 -17.06
CA VAL A 61 -5.79 2.14 -17.94
C VAL A 61 -5.86 1.42 -19.29
N SER A 62 -6.04 0.10 -19.31
CA SER A 62 -6.20 -0.64 -20.56
C SER A 62 -7.43 -0.20 -21.34
N GLY A 63 -8.54 0.07 -20.66
CA GLY A 63 -9.79 0.52 -21.27
C GLY A 63 -9.80 2.00 -21.70
N THR A 64 -8.80 2.79 -21.30
CA THR A 64 -8.73 4.24 -21.60
C THR A 64 -7.55 4.61 -22.47
N VAL A 65 -6.35 4.11 -22.15
CA VAL A 65 -5.11 4.44 -22.87
C VAL A 65 -4.95 3.60 -24.14
N ASN A 66 -5.33 2.32 -24.09
CA ASN A 66 -5.28 1.44 -25.26
C ASN A 66 -6.60 1.45 -26.06
N HIS A 67 -7.55 2.29 -25.66
CA HIS A 67 -8.78 2.48 -26.41
C HIS A 67 -8.49 3.28 -27.67
N ILE A 68 -8.85 2.71 -28.82
CA ILE A 68 -8.96 3.46 -30.05
C ILE A 68 -10.27 4.22 -29.95
N GLU A 69 -10.21 5.55 -29.83
CA GLU A 69 -11.41 6.39 -29.85
C GLU A 69 -12.23 6.00 -31.08
N SER A 70 -13.48 5.58 -30.86
CA SER A 70 -14.41 5.45 -31.96
C SER A 70 -14.88 6.85 -32.34
N ASP A 71 -14.84 7.21 -33.62
CA ASP A 71 -15.47 8.44 -34.16
C ASP A 71 -17.01 8.46 -34.02
N ARG A 72 -17.60 7.53 -33.24
CA ARG A 72 -19.00 7.63 -32.84
C ARG A 72 -19.14 8.78 -31.85
N GLU A 73 -19.61 9.90 -32.37
CA GLU A 73 -20.20 10.94 -31.55
C GLU A 73 -21.25 10.32 -30.62
N VAL A 74 -21.12 10.56 -29.32
CA VAL A 74 -22.17 10.20 -28.37
C VAL A 74 -23.38 11.07 -28.71
N PRO A 75 -24.55 10.49 -29.04
CA PRO A 75 -25.74 11.25 -29.35
C PRO A 75 -26.07 12.26 -28.24
N GLY A 76 -26.42 13.49 -28.60
CA GLY A 76 -26.79 14.51 -27.62
C GLY A 76 -27.96 14.11 -26.72
N ALA A 77 -28.85 13.24 -27.21
CA ALA A 77 -29.93 12.65 -26.43
C ALA A 77 -29.42 11.77 -25.28
N ASP A 78 -28.32 11.03 -25.47
CA ASP A 78 -27.73 10.17 -24.43
C ASP A 78 -27.06 11.02 -23.35
N ILE A 79 -26.41 12.12 -23.74
CA ILE A 79 -25.82 13.09 -22.80
C ILE A 79 -26.92 13.75 -21.95
N GLN A 80 -28.01 14.15 -22.59
CA GLN A 80 -29.15 14.78 -21.93
C GLN A 80 -29.82 13.80 -20.95
N ALA A 81 -30.08 12.56 -21.38
CA ALA A 81 -30.63 11.51 -20.52
C ALA A 81 -29.72 11.20 -19.33
N ALA A 82 -28.40 11.18 -19.53
CA ALA A 82 -27.44 11.00 -18.44
C ALA A 82 -27.45 12.18 -17.46
N ALA A 83 -27.56 13.42 -17.95
CA ALA A 83 -27.64 14.62 -17.12
C ALA A 83 -28.92 14.67 -16.28
N GLU A 84 -30.06 14.28 -16.86
CA GLU A 84 -31.36 14.18 -16.18
C GLU A 84 -31.37 13.12 -15.08
N GLY A 85 -30.51 12.10 -15.18
CA GLY A 85 -30.30 11.10 -14.12
C GLY A 85 -29.47 11.57 -12.92
N ILE A 86 -28.90 12.78 -12.94
CA ILE A 86 -28.05 13.29 -11.86
C ILE A 86 -28.89 14.04 -10.82
N THR A 87 -28.99 13.46 -9.63
CA THR A 87 -29.69 14.08 -8.50
C THR A 87 -28.69 14.76 -7.55
N CYS A 88 -28.87 16.07 -7.34
CA CYS A 88 -28.13 16.78 -6.30
C CYS A 88 -28.69 16.42 -4.92
N LEU A 89 -27.83 15.87 -4.05
CA LEU A 89 -28.17 15.58 -2.66
C LEU A 89 -27.86 16.80 -1.79
N SER A 90 -28.90 17.52 -1.39
CA SER A 90 -28.79 18.64 -0.47
C SER A 90 -28.78 18.14 0.98
N PHE A 91 -27.78 18.57 1.75
CA PHE A 91 -27.68 18.27 3.18
C PHE A 91 -27.86 19.56 3.97
N PRO A 92 -29.01 19.75 4.66
CA PRO A 92 -29.21 20.93 5.49
C PRO A 92 -28.18 20.94 6.62
N THR A 93 -27.54 22.09 6.80
CA THR A 93 -26.44 22.26 7.77
C THR A 93 -26.90 23.14 8.92
N THR A 94 -26.62 22.71 10.15
CA THR A 94 -26.83 23.52 11.37
C THR A 94 -25.54 24.22 11.78
N ASP A 95 -25.63 25.21 12.66
CA ASP A 95 -24.44 25.88 13.22
C ASP A 95 -23.55 24.90 14.00
N GLU A 96 -24.16 23.94 14.70
CA GLU A 96 -23.43 22.89 15.41
C GLU A 96 -22.65 21.99 14.44
N LEU A 97 -23.29 21.55 13.36
CA LEU A 97 -22.64 20.75 12.33
C LEU A 97 -21.52 21.53 11.64
N THR A 98 -21.72 22.81 11.38
CA THR A 98 -20.69 23.69 10.79
C THR A 98 -19.47 23.83 11.69
N LYS A 99 -19.68 24.02 13.00
CA LYS A 99 -18.59 24.02 13.99
C LYS A 99 -17.88 22.67 14.04
N HIS A 100 -18.62 21.56 13.98
CA HIS A 100 -18.07 20.21 13.95
C HIS A 100 -17.19 19.98 12.72
N MET A 101 -17.68 20.30 11.52
CA MET A 101 -16.93 20.19 10.25
C MET A 101 -15.65 21.04 10.27
N THR A 102 -15.73 22.26 10.81
CA THR A 102 -14.56 23.15 10.94
C THR A 102 -13.48 22.52 11.81
N ARG A 103 -13.88 21.93 12.96
CA ARG A 103 -12.97 21.21 13.85
C ARG A 103 -12.35 19.98 13.17
N LEU A 104 -13.15 19.16 12.49
CA LEU A 104 -12.66 17.97 11.78
C LEU A 104 -11.65 18.33 10.68
N ARG A 105 -11.91 19.39 9.90
CA ARG A 105 -10.97 19.90 8.89
C ARG A 105 -9.65 20.32 9.52
N ALA A 106 -9.69 21.05 10.64
CA ALA A 106 -8.49 21.45 11.36
C ALA A 106 -7.71 20.22 11.89
N GLN A 107 -8.40 19.23 12.46
CA GLN A 107 -7.79 17.98 12.93
C GLN A 107 -7.16 17.18 11.78
N TYR A 108 -7.86 17.07 10.64
CA TYR A 108 -7.34 16.42 9.45
C TYR A 108 -6.06 17.11 8.95
N CYS A 109 -6.09 18.43 8.80
CA CYS A 109 -4.91 19.20 8.38
C CYS A 109 -3.74 19.03 9.35
N ALA A 110 -3.99 19.12 10.65
CA ALA A 110 -2.96 18.92 11.67
C ALA A 110 -2.35 17.51 11.58
N THR A 111 -3.20 16.49 11.39
CA THR A 111 -2.79 15.10 11.26
C THR A 111 -1.98 14.85 9.98
N MET A 112 -2.39 15.43 8.85
CA MET A 112 -1.75 15.21 7.56
C MET A 112 -0.48 16.05 7.35
N SER A 113 -0.37 17.21 8.01
CA SER A 113 0.75 18.15 7.82
C SER A 113 2.17 17.57 8.00
N PRO A 114 2.44 16.58 8.89
CA PRO A 114 3.77 16.04 9.06
C PRO A 114 4.16 15.02 7.98
N TYR A 115 3.20 14.52 7.19
CA TYR A 115 3.47 13.49 6.19
C TYR A 115 4.11 14.11 4.94
N SER A 116 5.23 13.53 4.50
CA SER A 116 5.92 13.91 3.27
C SER A 116 5.97 12.71 2.33
N LEU A 117 5.47 12.89 1.10
CA LEU A 117 5.56 11.90 0.04
C LEU A 117 6.68 12.28 -0.94
N CYS A 118 7.59 11.36 -1.21
CA CYS A 118 8.64 11.50 -2.21
C CYS A 118 8.55 10.34 -3.20
N ILE A 119 8.43 10.66 -4.50
CA ILE A 119 8.41 9.67 -5.57
C ILE A 119 9.82 9.56 -6.13
N TYR A 120 10.42 8.38 -6.01
CA TYR A 120 11.74 8.09 -6.58
C TYR A 120 11.63 7.17 -7.80
N GLN A 121 11.95 7.70 -8.98
CA GLN A 121 11.99 6.93 -10.21
C GLN A 121 13.43 6.48 -10.52
N PHE A 122 13.71 5.20 -10.35
CA PHE A 122 14.99 4.61 -10.72
C PHE A 122 15.02 4.22 -12.20
N LYS A 123 15.96 4.79 -12.97
CA LYS A 123 16.09 4.57 -14.43
C LYS A 123 17.34 3.76 -14.85
N GLY A 124 18.11 3.23 -13.89
CA GLY A 124 19.39 2.56 -14.20
C GLY A 124 19.26 1.15 -14.76
N TYR A 125 18.28 0.38 -14.30
CA TYR A 125 17.96 -0.96 -14.78
C TYR A 125 16.51 -1.31 -14.43
N GLY A 126 15.96 -2.32 -15.12
CA GLY A 126 14.58 -2.79 -14.92
C GLY A 126 14.48 -4.25 -14.50
N ALA A 127 13.24 -4.73 -14.38
CA ALA A 127 12.93 -6.10 -13.97
C ALA A 127 13.58 -7.16 -14.88
N ALA A 128 13.67 -6.92 -16.19
CA ALA A 128 14.28 -7.84 -17.14
C ALA A 128 15.77 -8.11 -16.83
N TYR A 129 16.52 -7.06 -16.51
CA TYR A 129 17.93 -7.19 -16.11
C TYR A 129 18.07 -7.98 -14.79
N LEU A 130 17.26 -7.67 -13.79
CA LEU A 130 17.31 -8.37 -12.51
C LEU A 130 17.01 -9.87 -12.67
N ARG A 131 16.02 -10.21 -13.51
CA ARG A 131 15.70 -11.59 -13.86
C ARG A 131 16.86 -12.30 -14.57
N SER A 132 17.58 -11.63 -15.48
CA SER A 132 18.75 -12.22 -16.14
C SER A 132 19.89 -12.53 -15.15
N GLN A 133 19.97 -11.77 -14.06
CA GLN A 133 20.90 -12.02 -12.95
C GLN A 133 20.38 -13.05 -11.92
N LYS A 134 19.25 -13.74 -12.20
CA LYS A 134 18.59 -14.68 -11.28
C LYS A 134 18.19 -14.02 -9.94
N MET A 135 17.84 -12.74 -9.96
CA MET A 135 17.38 -11.96 -8.81
C MET A 135 15.92 -11.56 -9.00
N PRO A 136 14.96 -12.15 -8.25
CA PRO A 136 13.57 -11.75 -8.32
C PRO A 136 13.40 -10.26 -7.95
N PRO A 137 12.78 -9.43 -8.81
CA PRO A 137 12.71 -7.97 -8.62
C PRO A 137 12.16 -7.54 -7.26
N GLN A 138 11.08 -8.17 -6.78
CA GLN A 138 10.51 -7.87 -5.47
C GLN A 138 11.52 -8.12 -4.34
N SER A 139 12.17 -9.29 -4.35
CA SER A 139 13.11 -9.68 -3.30
C SER A 139 14.35 -8.80 -3.26
N ILE A 140 14.96 -8.50 -4.42
CA ILE A 140 16.14 -7.62 -4.46
C ILE A 140 15.81 -6.19 -4.06
N SER A 141 14.64 -5.65 -4.45
CA SER A 141 14.21 -4.32 -4.01
C SER A 141 14.10 -4.23 -2.48
N GLN A 142 13.50 -5.25 -1.83
CA GLN A 142 13.41 -5.30 -0.38
C GLN A 142 14.80 -5.34 0.28
N ILE A 143 15.73 -6.15 -0.24
CA ILE A 143 17.11 -6.20 0.29
C ILE A 143 17.85 -4.88 0.09
N ILE A 144 17.69 -4.20 -1.05
CA ILE A 144 18.29 -2.88 -1.31
C ILE A 144 17.77 -1.86 -0.30
N ILE A 145 16.46 -1.84 -0.03
CA ILE A 145 15.86 -0.98 1.00
C ILE A 145 16.48 -1.28 2.36
N GLN A 146 16.60 -2.56 2.75
CA GLN A 146 17.24 -2.94 4.02
C GLN A 146 18.69 -2.45 4.14
N VAL A 147 19.46 -2.52 3.06
CA VAL A 147 20.85 -2.00 3.04
C VAL A 147 20.86 -0.47 3.16
N ALA A 148 19.98 0.22 2.46
CA ALA A 148 19.87 1.68 2.52
C ALA A 148 19.46 2.16 3.93
N VAL A 149 18.46 1.51 4.52
CA VAL A 149 18.00 1.77 5.89
C VAL A 149 19.11 1.55 6.90
N ARG A 150 19.87 0.44 6.81
CA ARG A 150 21.01 0.21 7.71
C ARG A 150 22.11 1.26 7.55
N ARG A 151 22.40 1.69 6.32
CA ARG A 151 23.38 2.75 6.07
C ARG A 151 22.95 4.10 6.64
N HIS A 152 21.64 4.36 6.66
CA HIS A 152 21.10 5.61 7.17
C HIS A 152 21.01 5.64 8.70
N PHE A 153 20.51 4.58 9.33
CA PHE A 153 20.26 4.53 10.78
C PHE A 153 21.36 3.81 11.58
N GLY A 154 22.27 3.08 10.93
CA GLY A 154 23.25 2.20 11.59
C GLY A 154 22.70 0.82 11.97
N TYR A 155 21.37 0.63 11.96
CA TYR A 155 20.69 -0.63 12.27
C TYR A 155 19.48 -0.87 11.35
N ASN A 156 18.91 -2.08 11.42
CA ASN A 156 17.69 -2.44 10.69
C ASN A 156 16.48 -2.44 11.63
N PRO A 157 15.59 -1.44 11.57
CA PRO A 157 14.31 -1.47 12.26
C PRO A 157 13.42 -2.60 11.71
N MET A 158 12.36 -2.92 12.45
CA MET A 158 11.34 -3.87 11.98
C MET A 158 10.79 -3.41 10.63
N SER A 159 10.82 -4.31 9.64
CA SER A 159 10.40 -4.00 8.28
C SER A 159 9.42 -5.06 7.81
N LEU A 160 8.25 -4.64 7.35
CA LEU A 160 7.20 -5.54 6.91
C LEU A 160 7.10 -5.51 5.39
N ASP A 161 6.94 -6.69 4.81
CA ASP A 161 6.55 -6.87 3.42
C ASP A 161 5.21 -7.62 3.38
N VAL A 162 4.52 -7.50 2.24
CA VAL A 162 3.15 -7.96 2.06
C VAL A 162 3.07 -8.91 0.87
N VAL A 163 2.36 -10.01 1.05
CA VAL A 163 2.07 -10.98 -0.01
C VAL A 163 0.57 -11.27 -0.04
N GLY A 164 -0.01 -11.32 -1.26
CA GLY A 164 -1.40 -11.70 -1.47
C GLY A 164 -1.65 -13.19 -1.18
N LEU A 165 -2.82 -13.50 -0.64
CA LEU A 165 -3.27 -14.84 -0.29
C LEU A 165 -4.48 -15.31 -1.11
N ARG A 166 -4.72 -14.70 -2.27
CA ARG A 166 -5.95 -14.86 -3.08
C ARG A 166 -6.23 -16.26 -3.57
N GLN A 167 -5.23 -17.12 -3.60
CA GLN A 167 -5.42 -18.55 -3.89
C GLN A 167 -6.17 -19.31 -2.79
N PHE A 168 -6.37 -18.70 -1.61
CA PHE A 168 -7.21 -19.25 -0.54
C PHE A 168 -8.59 -18.58 -0.55
N LEU A 169 -9.63 -19.31 -0.12
CA LEU A 169 -10.97 -18.76 0.06
C LEU A 169 -10.93 -17.55 1.01
N HIS A 170 -11.45 -16.41 0.57
CA HIS A 170 -11.40 -15.12 1.27
C HIS A 170 -9.98 -14.65 1.66
N GLY A 171 -8.96 -15.18 0.99
CA GLY A 171 -7.58 -14.83 1.25
C GLY A 171 -7.28 -13.38 0.88
N ARG A 172 -6.93 -12.57 1.89
CA ARG A 172 -6.50 -11.18 1.72
C ARG A 172 -4.99 -11.09 1.53
N ILE A 173 -4.29 -10.56 2.54
CA ILE A 173 -2.85 -10.37 2.53
C ILE A 173 -2.20 -10.95 3.78
N LYS A 174 -0.93 -11.33 3.65
CA LYS A 174 -0.06 -11.76 4.73
C LYS A 174 1.12 -10.80 4.85
N THR A 175 1.31 -10.26 6.05
CA THR A 175 2.49 -9.47 6.41
C THR A 175 3.55 -10.38 7.00
N PHE A 176 4.81 -10.09 6.67
CA PHE A 176 5.94 -10.84 7.20
C PHE A 176 7.19 -9.94 7.28
N ASN A 177 8.10 -10.29 8.19
CA ASN A 177 9.32 -9.52 8.38
C ASN A 177 10.31 -9.78 7.23
N VAL A 178 10.84 -8.71 6.65
CA VAL A 178 11.90 -8.83 5.63
C VAL A 178 13.13 -9.45 6.26
N GLN A 179 13.62 -10.54 5.67
CA GLN A 179 14.76 -11.30 6.20
C GLN A 179 16.00 -10.41 6.23
N ARG A 180 16.66 -10.36 7.39
CA ARG A 180 17.83 -9.52 7.63
C ARG A 180 19.05 -10.14 6.98
N ALA A 181 19.60 -9.50 5.96
CA ALA A 181 20.94 -9.81 5.51
C ALA A 181 21.93 -9.24 6.55
N GLU A 182 22.73 -10.09 7.18
CA GLU A 182 23.95 -9.61 7.82
C GLU A 182 24.90 -9.16 6.70
N VAL A 183 25.24 -7.86 6.66
CA VAL A 183 26.05 -7.30 5.58
C VAL A 183 27.27 -6.59 6.16
N ALA A 184 28.39 -7.32 6.31
CA ALA A 184 29.71 -6.69 6.47
C ALA A 184 30.86 -7.67 6.25
N ILE A 185 31.36 -7.89 5.01
CA ILE A 185 32.77 -8.25 4.65
C ILE A 185 33.00 -7.87 3.15
N GLY A 186 34.24 -7.93 2.62
CA GLY A 186 34.75 -7.46 1.32
C GLY A 186 34.02 -7.86 0.02
N ALA A 187 34.49 -7.38 -1.14
CA ALA A 187 33.69 -7.29 -2.39
C ALA A 187 33.09 -8.61 -2.92
N ALA A 188 33.86 -9.70 -2.98
CA ALA A 188 33.35 -11.01 -3.39
C ALA A 188 32.31 -11.55 -2.39
N GLU A 189 32.58 -11.33 -1.11
CA GLU A 189 31.70 -11.73 -0.02
C GLU A 189 30.39 -10.93 -0.05
N ARG A 190 30.42 -9.64 -0.40
CA ARG A 190 29.20 -8.83 -0.61
C ARG A 190 28.29 -9.42 -1.68
N LYS A 191 28.84 -9.87 -2.82
CA LYS A 191 28.05 -10.47 -3.90
C LYS A 191 27.41 -11.79 -3.46
N ARG A 192 28.19 -12.64 -2.75
CA ARG A 192 27.71 -13.90 -2.19
C ARG A 192 26.58 -13.67 -1.18
N LEU A 193 26.79 -12.78 -0.20
CA LEU A 193 25.83 -12.43 0.84
C LEU A 193 24.55 -11.82 0.25
N LEU A 194 24.68 -10.89 -0.70
CA LEU A 194 23.53 -10.32 -1.39
C LEU A 194 22.71 -11.40 -2.09
N SER A 195 23.38 -12.27 -2.84
CA SER A 195 22.70 -13.34 -3.58
C SER A 195 22.01 -14.33 -2.63
N GLY A 196 22.64 -14.66 -1.49
CA GLY A 196 22.05 -15.48 -0.44
C GLY A 196 20.80 -14.83 0.18
N ALA A 197 20.89 -13.55 0.56
CA ALA A 197 19.79 -12.80 1.14
C ALA A 197 18.58 -12.70 0.20
N VAL A 198 18.82 -12.43 -1.09
CA VAL A 198 17.76 -12.38 -2.10
C VAL A 198 17.07 -13.73 -2.25
N LYS A 199 17.82 -14.84 -2.27
CA LYS A 199 17.24 -16.19 -2.34
C LYS A 199 16.42 -16.52 -1.10
N THR A 200 16.91 -16.18 0.09
CA THR A 200 16.18 -16.39 1.35
C THR A 200 14.88 -15.58 1.38
N GLN A 201 14.93 -14.30 0.99
CA GLN A 201 13.74 -13.46 0.89
C GLN A 201 12.75 -14.02 -0.13
N ALA A 202 13.20 -14.45 -1.31
CA ALA A 202 12.36 -15.06 -2.34
C ALA A 202 11.68 -16.34 -1.83
N ARG A 203 12.43 -17.22 -1.17
CA ARG A 203 11.88 -18.44 -0.54
C ARG A 203 10.81 -18.10 0.49
N PHE A 204 11.04 -17.07 1.31
CA PHE A 204 10.12 -16.67 2.35
C PHE A 204 8.83 -16.03 1.78
N VAL A 205 8.94 -15.24 0.72
CA VAL A 205 7.80 -14.77 -0.09
C VAL A 205 6.98 -15.96 -0.60
N THR A 206 7.61 -16.97 -1.19
CA THR A 206 6.92 -18.17 -1.68
C THR A 206 6.24 -18.97 -0.57
N LEU A 207 6.89 -19.17 0.57
CA LEU A 207 6.29 -19.85 1.72
C LEU A 207 5.09 -19.08 2.27
N THR A 208 5.22 -17.77 2.37
CA THR A 208 4.16 -16.86 2.81
C THR A 208 2.97 -16.90 1.86
N ALA A 209 3.21 -16.83 0.56
CA ALA A 209 2.18 -16.96 -0.46
C ALA A 209 1.44 -18.29 -0.32
N ARG A 210 2.12 -19.39 0.01
CA ARG A 210 1.50 -20.70 0.23
C ARG A 210 0.85 -20.86 1.62
N GLY A 211 0.65 -19.78 2.37
CA GLY A 211 0.05 -19.83 3.70
C GLY A 211 0.93 -20.47 4.78
N ARG A 212 2.21 -20.72 4.51
CA ARG A 212 3.13 -21.44 5.41
C ARG A 212 3.99 -20.52 6.29
N SER A 213 3.60 -19.25 6.42
CA SER A 213 4.29 -18.30 7.31
C SER A 213 3.63 -18.21 8.67
N TRP A 214 4.42 -17.95 9.71
CA TRP A 214 4.00 -18.08 11.10
C TRP A 214 3.22 -16.87 11.65
N THR A 215 3.35 -15.66 11.08
CA THR A 215 2.84 -14.42 11.72
C THR A 215 1.34 -14.45 12.05
N ARG A 216 0.50 -14.91 11.13
CA ARG A 216 -0.96 -15.01 11.35
C ARG A 216 -1.33 -16.21 12.21
N HIS A 217 -0.52 -17.27 12.20
CA HIS A 217 -0.76 -18.40 13.10
C HIS A 217 -0.53 -17.97 14.55
N LEU A 218 0.54 -17.21 14.81
CA LEU A 218 0.77 -16.64 16.14
C LEU A 218 -0.30 -15.63 16.56
N MET A 219 -0.76 -14.77 15.63
CA MET A 219 -1.89 -13.89 15.94
C MET A 219 -3.15 -14.69 16.26
N ALA A 220 -3.51 -15.69 15.46
CA ALA A 220 -4.67 -16.53 15.74
C ALA A 220 -4.56 -17.24 17.10
N LEU A 221 -3.39 -17.77 17.45
CA LEU A 221 -3.14 -18.37 18.77
C LEU A 221 -3.30 -17.34 19.88
N LYS A 222 -2.78 -16.14 19.70
CA LYS A 222 -2.93 -15.04 20.67
C LYS A 222 -4.40 -14.70 20.90
N GLU A 223 -5.17 -14.50 19.84
CA GLU A 223 -6.61 -14.19 19.93
C GLU A 223 -7.38 -15.31 20.65
N VAL A 224 -7.06 -16.58 20.35
CA VAL A 224 -7.67 -17.73 21.04
C VAL A 224 -7.30 -17.74 22.53
N LEU A 225 -6.05 -17.44 22.89
CA LEU A 225 -5.62 -17.38 24.28
C LEU A 225 -6.31 -16.25 25.06
N GLU A 226 -6.43 -15.06 24.48
CA GLU A 226 -7.12 -13.92 25.09
C GLU A 226 -8.60 -14.23 25.33
N VAL A 227 -9.26 -14.90 24.38
CA VAL A 227 -10.62 -15.41 24.57
C VAL A 227 -10.64 -16.40 25.74
N LEU A 228 -9.75 -17.39 25.78
CA LEU A 228 -9.73 -18.39 26.85
C LEU A 228 -9.50 -17.78 28.24
N GLU A 229 -8.66 -16.75 28.35
CA GLU A 229 -8.45 -16.01 29.61
C GLU A 229 -9.72 -15.27 30.05
N ALA A 230 -10.37 -14.54 29.14
CA ALA A 230 -11.65 -13.89 29.42
C ALA A 230 -12.73 -14.91 29.86
N TRP A 231 -12.74 -16.11 29.26
CA TRP A 231 -13.64 -17.19 29.65
C TRP A 231 -13.36 -17.72 31.06
N LYS A 232 -12.09 -17.84 31.46
CA LYS A 232 -11.72 -18.25 32.83
C LYS A 232 -12.17 -17.22 33.85
N GLU A 233 -11.98 -15.93 33.57
CA GLU A 233 -12.43 -14.84 34.43
C GLU A 233 -13.96 -14.82 34.60
N LEU A 234 -14.70 -14.94 33.48
CA LEU A 234 -16.17 -15.01 33.52
C LEU A 234 -16.67 -16.25 34.28
N SER A 235 -16.03 -17.41 34.07
CA SER A 235 -16.36 -18.64 34.80
C SER A 235 -16.09 -18.50 36.30
N ALA A 236 -14.98 -17.86 36.70
CA ALA A 236 -14.66 -17.57 38.09
C ALA A 236 -15.66 -16.61 38.75
N LEU A 237 -16.29 -15.72 37.96
CA LEU A 237 -17.34 -14.81 38.38
C LEU A 237 -18.75 -15.43 38.35
N GLY A 238 -18.88 -16.72 38.04
CA GLY A 238 -20.18 -17.41 37.93
C GLY A 238 -21.05 -16.96 36.76
N LYS A 239 -20.49 -16.18 35.82
CA LYS A 239 -21.20 -15.66 34.64
C LYS A 239 -20.89 -16.55 33.45
N ARG A 240 -21.92 -17.12 32.81
CA ARG A 240 -21.75 -17.75 31.51
C ARG A 240 -21.68 -16.65 30.43
N PRO A 241 -20.68 -16.66 29.53
CA PRO A 241 -20.72 -15.80 28.37
C PRO A 241 -21.95 -16.16 27.53
N GLY A 242 -22.78 -15.15 27.23
CA GLY A 242 -23.93 -15.32 26.35
C GLY A 242 -23.47 -15.70 24.96
N VAL A 243 -23.94 -16.85 24.47
CA VAL A 243 -23.79 -17.25 23.07
C VAL A 243 -24.57 -16.22 22.24
N ARG A 244 -23.86 -15.45 21.41
CA ARG A 244 -24.46 -14.72 20.29
C ARG A 244 -24.42 -15.59 19.05
#